data_AF-A0A067PIA1-F1
#
_entry.id   AF-A0A067PIA1-F1
#
_cell.length_a   1.000
_cell.length_b   1.000
_cell.length_c   1.000
_cell.angle_alpha   90.00
_cell.angle_beta   90.00
_cell.angle_gamma   90.00
#
_symmetry.space_group_name_H-M   'P 1'
#
loop_
_entity.id
_entity.type
_entity.pdbx_description
1 polymer ?
#
loop_
_entity_poly.entity_id
_entity_poly.type
_entity_poly.pdbx_seq_one_letter_code
_entity_poly.pdbx_strand_id
1 'polypeptide(L)'
;RAFLVTGVAGSGKSAIAHTVARHFSDQKRLGSSLFFKRNVTERPETLFGTIARDLADSDPEFRSKLLGVVRGSRSLIQTTSVLRQFQSFILEPTKDLMMVGPLVIVIDALDEC
;
A
#
# COMPACT_ATOMS: atom_id res chain seq x y z
N ARG A 1 9.42 -3.25 8.12
CA ARG A 1 10.75 -2.70 7.76
C ARG A 1 10.56 -1.81 6.54
N ALA A 2 11.32 -0.73 6.41
CA ALA A 2 11.30 0.13 5.23
C ALA A 2 12.67 0.12 4.56
N PHE A 3 12.68 0.05 3.23
CA PHE A 3 13.88 0.15 2.41
C PHE A 3 13.66 1.28 1.41
N LEU A 4 14.65 2.17 1.28
CA LEU A 4 14.58 3.31 0.38
C LEU A 4 15.65 3.15 -0.71
N VAL A 5 15.21 3.23 -1.97
CA VAL A 5 16.11 3.24 -3.14
C VAL A 5 16.15 4.66 -3.69
N THR A 6 17.32 5.28 -3.67
CA THR A 6 17.53 6.65 -4.19
C THR A 6 18.63 6.65 -5.25
N GLY A 7 18.65 7.70 -6.07
CA GLY A 7 19.58 7.82 -7.18
C GLY A 7 19.13 8.87 -8.20
N VAL A 8 20.04 9.27 -9.08
CA VAL A 8 19.77 10.28 -10.12
C VAL A 8 18.70 9.82 -11.12
N ALA A 9 18.12 10.77 -11.85
CA ALA A 9 17.19 10.45 -12.94
C ALA A 9 17.86 9.51 -13.96
N GLY A 10 17.11 8.52 -14.46
CA GLY A 10 17.64 7.52 -15.39
C GLY A 10 18.48 6.40 -14.76
N SER A 11 18.71 6.39 -13.44
CA SER A 11 19.51 5.34 -12.78
C SER A 11 18.82 3.98 -12.64
N GLY A 12 17.63 3.79 -13.21
CA GLY A 12 16.91 2.51 -13.18
C GLY A 12 16.10 2.20 -11.91
N LYS A 13 15.84 3.18 -11.03
CA LYS A 13 15.07 2.97 -9.78
C LYS A 13 13.71 2.30 -10.01
N SER A 14 12.92 2.82 -10.96
CA SER A 14 11.62 2.25 -11.33
C SER A 14 11.74 0.82 -11.87
N ALA A 15 12.84 0.51 -12.59
CA ALA A 15 13.11 -0.85 -13.05
C ALA A 15 13.36 -1.82 -11.87
N ILE A 16 14.06 -1.36 -10.82
CA ILE A 16 14.21 -2.11 -9.57
C ILE A 16 12.84 -2.29 -8.90
N ALA A 17 12.05 -1.23 -8.76
CA ALA A 17 10.71 -1.30 -8.16
C ALA A 17 9.80 -2.31 -8.90
N HIS A 18 9.76 -2.26 -10.23
CA HIS A 18 9.02 -3.24 -11.04
C HIS A 18 9.54 -4.67 -10.86
N THR A 19 10.86 -4.86 -10.82
CA THR A 19 11.47 -6.19 -10.65
C THR A 19 11.12 -6.77 -9.27
N VAL A 20 11.20 -5.97 -8.22
CA VAL A 20 10.81 -6.37 -6.86
C VAL A 20 9.33 -6.69 -6.80
N ALA A 21 8.47 -5.83 -7.35
CA ALA A 21 7.03 -6.07 -7.38
C ALA A 21 6.70 -7.40 -8.09
N ARG A 22 7.28 -7.63 -9.27
CA ARG A 22 7.09 -8.87 -10.02
C ARG A 22 7.56 -10.10 -9.24
N HIS A 23 8.77 -10.05 -8.67
CA HIS A 23 9.33 -11.17 -7.91
C HIS A 23 8.44 -11.59 -6.74
N PHE A 24 7.90 -10.63 -5.97
CA PHE A 24 7.00 -10.94 -4.86
C PHE A 24 5.58 -11.27 -5.31
N SER A 25 5.13 -10.76 -6.45
CA SER A 25 3.84 -11.15 -7.06
C SER A 25 3.84 -12.63 -7.44
N ASP A 26 4.91 -13.10 -8.11
CA ASP A 26 5.07 -14.51 -8.52
C ASP A 26 5.06 -15.47 -7.31
N GLN A 27 5.47 -14.98 -6.14
CA GLN A 27 5.46 -15.72 -4.87
C GLN A 27 4.15 -15.58 -4.08
N LYS A 28 3.16 -14.83 -4.59
CA LYS A 28 1.93 -14.46 -3.88
C LYS A 28 2.18 -13.73 -2.56
N ARG A 29 3.19 -12.85 -2.56
CA ARG A 29 3.67 -12.09 -1.39
C ARG A 29 3.78 -10.59 -1.64
N LEU A 30 3.37 -10.12 -2.82
CA LEU A 30 3.13 -8.70 -3.09
C LEU A 30 1.74 -8.36 -2.59
N GLY A 31 1.65 -7.44 -1.62
CA GLY A 31 0.35 -6.97 -1.12
C GLY A 31 -0.20 -5.79 -1.88
N SER A 32 0.65 -4.91 -2.39
CA SER A 32 0.25 -3.81 -3.26
C SER A 32 1.48 -3.24 -3.98
N SER A 33 1.25 -2.62 -5.14
CA SER A 33 2.29 -1.89 -5.86
C SER A 33 1.69 -0.64 -6.50
N LEU A 34 2.26 0.53 -6.18
CA LEU A 34 1.85 1.82 -6.73
C LEU A 34 3.04 2.49 -7.41
N PHE A 35 2.80 3.06 -8.58
CA PHE A 35 3.81 3.70 -9.42
C PHE A 35 3.30 5.08 -9.80
N PHE A 36 3.72 6.09 -9.02
CA PHE A 36 3.32 7.46 -9.25
C PHE A 36 3.88 7.97 -10.58
N LYS A 37 3.14 8.87 -11.22
CA LYS A 37 3.53 9.47 -12.50
C LYS A 37 3.35 10.97 -12.45
N ARG A 38 4.40 11.68 -12.85
CA ARG A 38 4.36 13.12 -13.06
C ARG A 38 3.19 13.53 -13.96
N ASN A 39 2.45 14.57 -13.54
CA ASN A 39 1.29 15.14 -14.23
C ASN A 39 0.03 14.27 -14.25
N VAL A 40 0.01 13.14 -13.54
CA VAL A 40 -1.25 12.49 -13.16
C VAL A 40 -1.61 13.02 -11.78
N THR A 41 -2.84 13.51 -11.59
CA THR A 41 -3.32 13.90 -10.26
C THR A 41 -3.60 12.65 -9.43
N GLU A 42 -2.55 11.92 -9.09
CA GLU A 42 -2.61 10.84 -8.12
C GLU A 42 -2.66 11.49 -6.75
N ARG A 43 -3.80 11.33 -6.09
CA ARG A 43 -4.02 11.91 -4.78
C ARG A 43 -3.25 11.08 -3.76
N PRO A 44 -2.31 11.63 -2.99
CA PRO A 44 -1.65 10.88 -1.91
C PRO A 44 -2.68 10.39 -0.89
N GLU A 45 -3.83 11.07 -0.80
CA GLU A 45 -5.00 10.63 -0.02
C GLU A 45 -5.67 9.34 -0.54
N THR A 46 -5.22 8.74 -1.63
CA THR A 46 -5.74 7.45 -2.14
C THR A 46 -4.75 6.31 -1.94
N LEU A 47 -3.51 6.61 -1.55
CA LEU A 47 -2.42 5.64 -1.39
C LEU A 47 -2.83 4.52 -0.43
N PHE A 48 -3.17 4.86 0.81
CA PHE A 48 -3.49 3.86 1.83
C PHE A 48 -4.85 3.20 1.62
N GLY A 49 -5.80 3.90 1.00
CA GLY A 49 -7.07 3.30 0.58
C GLY A 49 -6.87 2.21 -0.49
N THR A 50 -5.96 2.43 -1.44
CA THR A 50 -5.62 1.46 -2.50
C THR A 50 -4.88 0.27 -1.91
N ILE A 51 -3.84 0.51 -1.10
CA ILE A 51 -3.09 -0.56 -0.41
C ILE A 51 -4.04 -1.43 0.42
N ALA A 52 -4.94 -0.82 1.21
CA ALA A 52 -5.89 -1.56 2.03
C ALA A 52 -6.87 -2.39 1.21
N ARG A 53 -7.27 -1.91 0.02
CA ARG A 53 -8.12 -2.68 -0.88
C ARG A 53 -7.38 -3.90 -1.43
N ASP A 54 -6.18 -3.72 -1.94
CA ASP A 54 -5.38 -4.82 -2.51
C ASP A 54 -5.08 -5.90 -1.45
N LEU A 55 -4.80 -5.49 -0.21
CA LEU A 55 -4.64 -6.41 0.93
C LEU A 55 -5.94 -7.15 1.26
N ALA A 56 -7.08 -6.46 1.23
CA ALA A 56 -8.38 -7.08 1.50
C ALA A 56 -8.82 -8.06 0.39
N ASP A 57 -8.39 -7.83 -0.84
CA ASP A 57 -8.67 -8.73 -1.96
C ASP A 57 -7.81 -10.01 -1.91
N SER A 58 -6.60 -9.91 -1.34
CA SER A 58 -5.66 -11.03 -1.22
C SER A 58 -5.78 -11.83 0.08
N ASP A 59 -6.20 -11.20 1.19
CA ASP A 59 -6.30 -11.82 2.51
C ASP A 59 -7.70 -11.64 3.14
N PRO A 60 -8.50 -12.72 3.24
CA PRO A 60 -9.82 -12.67 3.85
C PRO A 60 -9.84 -12.26 5.32
N GLU A 61 -8.79 -12.57 6.10
CA GLU A 61 -8.67 -12.18 7.50
C GLU A 61 -8.43 -10.67 7.59
N PHE A 62 -7.51 -10.14 6.77
CA PHE A 62 -7.28 -8.71 6.68
C PHE A 62 -8.56 -7.96 6.30
N ARG A 63 -9.29 -8.47 5.29
CA ARG A 63 -10.58 -7.90 4.88
C ARG A 63 -11.58 -7.83 6.02
N SER A 64 -11.70 -8.89 6.81
CA SER A 64 -12.60 -8.93 7.98
C SER A 64 -12.22 -7.86 9.01
N LYS A 65 -10.93 -7.77 9.33
CA LYS A 65 -10.40 -6.76 10.27
C LYS A 65 -10.62 -5.34 9.76
N LEU A 66 -10.31 -5.07 8.48
CA LEU A 66 -10.55 -3.77 7.84
C LEU A 66 -12.03 -3.38 7.89
N LEU A 67 -12.93 -4.32 7.56
CA LEU A 67 -14.37 -4.10 7.66
C LEU A 67 -14.79 -3.77 9.10
N GLY A 68 -14.20 -4.43 10.10
CA GLY A 68 -14.42 -4.11 11.51
C GLY A 68 -14.07 -2.66 11.86
N VAL A 69 -12.99 -2.11 11.29
CA VAL A 69 -12.56 -0.72 11.52
C VAL A 69 -13.46 0.28 10.81
N VAL A 70 -13.86 0.01 9.57
CA VAL A 70 -14.60 1.00 8.75
C VAL A 70 -16.12 0.92 8.91
N ARG A 71 -16.67 -0.20 9.39
CA ARG A 71 -18.11 -0.37 9.61
C ARG A 71 -18.65 0.72 10.54
N GLY A 72 -19.71 1.39 10.10
CA GLY A 72 -20.36 2.46 10.86
C GLY A 72 -19.65 3.82 10.84
N SER A 73 -18.44 3.92 10.28
CA SER A 73 -17.62 5.13 10.36
C SER A 73 -17.53 5.87 9.01
N ARG A 74 -18.62 6.54 8.61
CA ARG A 74 -18.65 7.34 7.35
C ARG A 74 -17.53 8.39 7.30
N SER A 75 -17.16 8.99 8.44
CA SER A 75 -16.08 9.97 8.54
C SER A 75 -14.70 9.37 8.27
N LEU A 76 -14.49 8.07 8.51
CA LEU A 76 -13.25 7.38 8.16
C LEU A 76 -13.19 7.14 6.65
N ILE A 77 -14.30 6.69 6.05
CA ILE A 77 -14.39 6.40 4.61
C ILE A 77 -14.11 7.66 3.76
N GLN A 78 -14.55 8.83 4.22
CA GLN A 78 -14.38 10.09 3.50
C GLN A 78 -13.14 10.89 3.92
N THR A 79 -12.27 10.33 4.78
CA THR A 79 -11.14 11.08 5.32
C THR A 79 -10.07 11.32 4.26
N THR A 80 -9.59 12.55 4.14
CA THR A 80 -8.42 12.92 3.32
C THR A 80 -7.12 12.91 4.12
N SER A 81 -7.19 12.65 5.43
CA SER A 81 -6.01 12.61 6.29
C SER A 81 -5.22 11.32 6.03
N VAL A 82 -4.09 11.45 5.34
CA VAL A 82 -3.15 10.36 5.04
C VAL A 82 -2.74 9.59 6.30
N LEU A 83 -2.44 10.30 7.40
CA LEU A 83 -2.09 9.68 8.68
C LEU A 83 -3.25 8.84 9.23
N ARG A 84 -4.47 9.36 9.20
CA ARG A 84 -5.65 8.66 9.71
C ARG A 84 -5.99 7.44 8.84
N GLN A 85 -5.79 7.54 7.52
CA GLN A 85 -5.93 6.39 6.61
C GLN A 85 -4.87 5.33 6.91
N PHE A 86 -3.60 5.69 7.06
CA PHE A 86 -2.56 4.74 7.42
C PHE A 86 -2.90 4.00 8.73
N GLN A 87 -3.25 4.75 9.77
CA GLN A 87 -3.59 4.18 11.06
C GLN A 87 -4.81 3.25 10.96
N SER A 88 -5.89 3.70 10.32
CA SER A 88 -7.17 2.97 10.34
C SER A 88 -7.25 1.85 9.31
N PHE A 89 -6.64 2.03 8.14
CA PHE A 89 -6.78 1.08 7.03
C PHE A 89 -5.62 0.09 6.95
N ILE A 90 -4.45 0.42 7.51
CA ILE A 90 -3.26 -0.45 7.46
C ILE A 90 -2.86 -0.90 8.86
N LEU A 91 -2.60 0.02 9.78
CA LEU A 91 -2.04 -0.33 11.08
C LEU A 91 -3.03 -1.12 11.95
N GLU A 92 -4.25 -0.60 12.17
CA GLU A 92 -5.24 -1.30 13.00
C GLU A 92 -5.59 -2.70 12.46
N PRO A 93 -5.86 -2.91 11.15
CA PRO A 93 -6.18 -4.24 10.65
C PRO A 93 -5.02 -5.24 10.68
N THR A 94 -3.77 -4.78 10.76
CA THR A 94 -2.57 -5.66 10.78
C THR A 94 -2.10 -6.06 12.18
N LYS A 95 -2.55 -5.40 13.26
CA LYS A 95 -2.02 -5.64 14.63
C LYS A 95 -2.03 -7.09 15.08
N ASP A 96 -3.11 -7.82 14.75
CA ASP A 96 -3.29 -9.22 15.16
C ASP A 96 -3.28 -10.18 13.97
N LEU A 97 -2.80 -9.74 12.81
CA LEU A 97 -2.85 -10.56 11.61
C LEU A 97 -1.71 -11.60 11.62
N MET A 98 -2.07 -12.88 11.53
CA MET A 98 -1.06 -13.93 11.36
C MET A 98 -0.71 -14.09 9.88
N MET A 99 0.39 -13.47 9.47
CA MET A 99 0.88 -13.57 8.10
C MET A 99 1.89 -14.69 7.91
N VAL A 100 1.68 -15.52 6.87
CA VAL A 100 2.68 -16.50 6.44
C VAL A 100 3.78 -15.80 5.64
N GLY A 101 4.82 -15.34 6.36
CA GLY A 101 5.99 -14.69 5.79
C GLY A 101 5.81 -13.19 5.49
N PRO A 102 6.89 -12.47 5.14
CA PRO A 102 6.79 -11.05 4.87
C PRO A 102 6.01 -10.77 3.59
N LEU A 103 5.00 -9.91 3.69
CA LEU A 103 4.32 -9.28 2.57
C LEU A 103 5.00 -7.95 2.21
N VAL A 104 5.11 -7.67 0.92
CA VAL A 104 5.83 -6.51 0.39
C VAL A 104 4.84 -5.53 -0.23
N ILE A 105 5.02 -4.25 0.08
CA ILE A 105 4.36 -3.13 -0.60
C ILE A 105 5.45 -2.37 -1.34
N VAL A 106 5.24 -2.12 -2.63
CA VAL A 106 6.17 -1.36 -3.46
C VAL A 106 5.55 -0.01 -3.79
N ILE A 107 6.29 1.07 -3.57
CA ILE A 107 5.90 2.43 -3.91
C ILE A 107 7.05 3.03 -4.71
N ASP A 108 6.78 3.39 -5.96
CA ASP A 108 7.74 4.03 -6.85
C ASP A 108 7.35 5.49 -7.12
N ALA A 109 8.36 6.33 -7.33
CA ALA A 109 8.21 7.75 -7.69
C ALA A 109 7.31 8.56 -6.73
N LEU A 110 7.32 8.25 -5.43
CA LEU A 110 6.49 8.94 -4.42
C LEU A 110 6.72 10.47 -4.38
N ASP A 111 7.89 10.93 -4.82
CA ASP A 111 8.25 12.34 -4.98
C ASP A 111 7.59 13.03 -6.19
N GLU A 112 6.93 12.29 -7.08
CA GLU A 112 6.17 12.81 -8.21
C GLU A 112 4.66 13.00 -7.92
N CYS A 113 4.25 12.80 -6.65
CA CYS A 113 2.89 12.97 -6.17
C CYS A 113 2.48 14.45 -5.97
#